data_AF-A0AAD9H0J0-F1
#
_entry.id   AF-A0AAD9H0J0-F1
#
_cell.length_a   1.000
_cell.length_b   1.000
_cell.length_c   1.000
_cell.angle_alpha   90.00
_cell.angle_beta   90.00
_cell.angle_gamma   90.00
#
_symmetry.space_group_name_H-M   'P 1'
#
loop_
_entity.id
_entity.type
_entity.pdbx_description
1 polymer ?
#
loop_
_entity_poly.entity_id
_entity_poly.type
_entity_poly.pdbx_seq_one_letter_code
_entity_poly.pdbx_strand_id
1 'polypeptide(L)'
;MAAAKMIMDAELLHPDFLHEMIRFSLLTCAVVNSICTGSSVFDANTLELPLPAPDTKVNAVFKYVPEHLVDDLCSVLKFVARLQPKALNAFELNELLKMIIIFLSSPSYVHSPHLRAKMSEVLFHIFLPSEESEERETAGTAFGVELLRTDPLAQRHLAPCLLALYGDVEHTGFYEKLEHRYNIACLLKYLWKLDGHKPAFLMISEDRENFVKFAHGLMNHINSLVTDALIALPEIKVLQEEMQDVARWMALDETVREQKQSLLSDKERTVTSSLQLANETIHMMSYLTSEIQEPFVKMPELEDRLVSMLNSVIVKLAGPRGVELKVNNPEQYKFRPKVMLQEIVETLLHFAHYPSFLEAVATNGYYDGQVFRKCAQIVARTQLLEPVDVQKFESFVAEVEKAAEGAANLELFFPGGNP
;
A
#
# COMPACT_ATOMS: atom_id res chain seq x y z
N MET A 1 -23.35 -24.09 18.14
CA MET A 1 -22.63 -23.24 17.16
C MET A 1 -21.89 -24.06 16.10
N ALA A 2 -21.06 -25.07 16.46
CA ALA A 2 -20.33 -25.87 15.47
C ALA A 2 -21.22 -26.60 14.44
N ALA A 3 -22.28 -27.27 14.89
CA ALA A 3 -23.21 -27.97 13.98
C ALA A 3 -23.92 -27.00 13.00
N ALA A 4 -24.33 -25.82 13.47
CA ALA A 4 -24.95 -24.81 12.62
C ALA A 4 -23.97 -24.29 11.55
N LYS A 5 -22.70 -24.04 11.92
CA LYS A 5 -21.65 -23.67 10.96
C LYS A 5 -21.47 -24.76 9.90
N MET A 6 -21.37 -26.03 10.31
CA MET A 6 -21.18 -27.14 9.36
C MET A 6 -22.34 -27.28 8.37
N ILE A 7 -23.58 -27.09 8.82
CA ILE A 7 -24.76 -27.12 7.96
C ILE A 7 -24.71 -25.95 6.97
N MET A 8 -24.45 -24.73 7.45
CA MET A 8 -24.33 -23.55 6.56
C MET A 8 -23.19 -23.70 5.56
N ASP A 9 -22.03 -24.22 5.99
CA ASP A 9 -20.89 -24.48 5.09
C ASP A 9 -21.28 -25.50 4.01
N ALA A 10 -22.01 -26.57 4.37
CA ALA A 10 -22.44 -27.59 3.41
C ALA A 10 -23.44 -27.04 2.38
N GLU A 11 -24.38 -26.19 2.80
CA GLU A 11 -25.37 -25.57 1.91
C GLU A 11 -24.75 -24.48 1.02
N LEU A 12 -24.01 -23.54 1.61
CA LEU A 12 -23.44 -22.40 0.90
C LEU A 12 -22.26 -22.76 0.00
N LEU A 13 -21.51 -23.82 0.33
CA LEU A 13 -20.37 -24.28 -0.47
C LEU A 13 -20.74 -25.43 -1.42
N HIS A 14 -22.03 -25.73 -1.57
CA HIS A 14 -22.47 -26.73 -2.53
C HIS A 14 -22.06 -26.32 -3.96
N PRO A 15 -21.36 -27.18 -4.73
CA PRO A 15 -20.79 -26.80 -6.02
C PRO A 15 -21.78 -26.19 -7.01
N ASP A 16 -22.97 -26.77 -7.14
CA ASP A 16 -24.01 -26.27 -8.07
C ASP A 16 -24.55 -24.90 -7.64
N PHE A 17 -24.70 -24.69 -6.33
CA PHE A 17 -25.17 -23.41 -5.80
C PHE A 17 -24.12 -22.31 -6.03
N LEU A 18 -22.84 -22.61 -5.75
CA LEU A 18 -21.74 -21.72 -6.04
C LEU A 18 -21.66 -21.38 -7.54
N HIS A 19 -21.83 -22.38 -8.41
CA HIS A 19 -21.81 -22.16 -9.86
C HIS A 19 -22.89 -21.18 -10.32
N GLU A 20 -24.15 -21.40 -9.92
CA GLU A 20 -25.26 -20.51 -10.27
C GLU A 20 -25.12 -19.13 -9.63
N MET A 21 -24.62 -19.06 -8.39
CA MET A 21 -24.37 -17.81 -7.70
C MET A 21 -23.31 -16.95 -8.41
N ILE A 22 -22.16 -17.54 -8.79
CA ILE A 22 -21.11 -16.84 -9.56
C ILE A 22 -21.67 -16.38 -10.91
N ARG A 23 -22.38 -17.27 -11.62
CA ARG A 23 -22.99 -16.95 -12.91
C ARG A 23 -23.96 -15.77 -12.82
N PHE A 24 -24.82 -15.78 -11.80
CA PHE A 24 -25.74 -14.68 -11.55
C PHE A 24 -25.02 -13.38 -11.20
N SER A 25 -23.96 -13.45 -10.37
CA SER A 25 -23.15 -12.27 -10.04
C SER A 25 -22.49 -11.66 -11.27
N LEU A 26 -21.89 -12.47 -12.14
CA LEU A 26 -21.23 -11.99 -13.36
C LEU A 26 -22.23 -11.43 -14.39
N LEU A 27 -23.40 -12.06 -14.53
CA LEU A 27 -24.50 -11.50 -15.33
C LEU A 27 -24.93 -10.14 -14.78
N THR A 28 -25.02 -10.01 -13.45
CA THR A 28 -25.37 -8.74 -12.82
C THR A 28 -24.30 -7.67 -13.07
N CYS A 29 -23.00 -8.02 -13.04
CA CYS A 29 -21.94 -7.11 -13.45
C CYS A 29 -22.15 -6.59 -14.88
N ALA A 30 -22.49 -7.47 -15.82
CA ALA A 30 -22.77 -7.07 -17.21
C ALA A 30 -23.96 -6.10 -17.30
N VAL A 31 -25.04 -6.36 -16.55
CA VAL A 31 -26.21 -5.47 -16.50
C VAL A 31 -25.84 -4.11 -15.91
N VAL A 32 -25.09 -4.09 -14.80
CA VAL A 32 -24.62 -2.84 -14.17
C VAL A 32 -23.73 -2.05 -15.12
N ASN A 33 -22.82 -2.71 -15.84
CA ASN A 33 -22.00 -2.07 -16.86
C ASN A 33 -22.85 -1.42 -17.95
N SER A 34 -23.83 -2.14 -18.49
CA SER A 34 -24.75 -1.60 -19.50
C SER A 34 -25.58 -0.43 -18.99
N ILE A 35 -26.00 -0.46 -17.72
CA ILE A 35 -26.69 0.68 -17.12
C ILE A 35 -25.74 1.87 -17.05
N CYS A 36 -24.52 1.72 -16.51
CA CYS A 36 -23.56 2.82 -16.38
C CYS A 36 -23.17 3.45 -17.72
N THR A 37 -22.95 2.64 -18.76
CA THR A 37 -22.49 3.13 -20.07
C THR A 37 -23.62 3.57 -21.00
N GLY A 38 -24.88 3.26 -20.66
CA GLY A 38 -26.02 3.49 -21.55
C GLY A 38 -25.97 2.70 -22.87
N SER A 39 -25.07 1.71 -22.96
CA SER A 39 -24.82 0.90 -24.15
C SER A 39 -25.10 -0.57 -23.87
N SER A 40 -25.56 -1.30 -24.88
CA SER A 40 -25.74 -2.74 -24.76
C SER A 40 -24.39 -3.44 -24.55
N VAL A 41 -24.37 -4.59 -23.87
CA VAL A 41 -23.18 -5.46 -23.76
C VAL A 41 -22.61 -5.81 -25.15
N PHE A 42 -23.45 -5.76 -26.19
CA PHE A 42 -23.10 -6.05 -27.58
C PHE A 42 -22.56 -4.85 -28.38
N ASP A 43 -22.60 -3.63 -27.84
CA ASP A 43 -22.13 -2.44 -28.53
C ASP A 43 -20.62 -2.27 -28.32
N ALA A 44 -19.84 -2.59 -29.35
CA ALA A 44 -18.37 -2.55 -29.36
C ALA A 44 -17.78 -1.13 -29.49
N ASN A 45 -18.44 -0.11 -28.93
CA ASN A 45 -17.87 1.23 -28.87
C ASN A 45 -16.72 1.25 -27.86
N THR A 46 -15.67 2.01 -28.18
CA THR A 46 -14.57 2.29 -27.26
C THR A 46 -15.12 3.00 -26.02
N LEU A 47 -15.06 2.33 -24.87
CA LEU A 47 -15.43 2.91 -23.58
C LEU A 47 -14.39 3.97 -23.20
N GLU A 48 -14.80 5.23 -23.12
CA GLU A 48 -13.97 6.33 -22.62
C GLU A 48 -14.23 6.53 -21.12
N LEU A 49 -13.15 6.55 -20.34
CA LEU A 49 -13.18 6.77 -18.89
C LEU A 49 -12.31 7.99 -18.51
N PRO A 50 -12.68 8.76 -17.47
CA PRO A 50 -13.84 8.57 -16.58
C PRO A 50 -15.18 8.85 -17.29
N LEU A 51 -16.25 8.22 -16.83
CA LEU A 51 -17.59 8.51 -17.32
C LEU A 51 -18.02 9.93 -16.93
N PRO A 52 -18.81 10.62 -17.77
CA PRO A 52 -19.40 11.90 -17.39
C PRO A 52 -20.26 11.72 -16.13
N ALA A 53 -20.31 12.76 -15.29
CA ALA A 53 -21.14 12.75 -14.09
C ALA A 53 -22.58 12.30 -14.43
N PRO A 54 -23.23 11.46 -13.60
CA PRO A 54 -24.53 10.91 -13.92
C PRO A 54 -25.55 12.01 -14.22
N ASP A 55 -25.98 12.13 -15.47
CA ASP A 55 -27.11 12.98 -15.86
C ASP A 55 -28.39 12.14 -15.86
N THR A 56 -29.36 12.58 -15.06
CA THR A 56 -30.72 12.03 -15.01
C THR A 56 -31.45 11.96 -16.35
N LYS A 57 -30.98 12.66 -17.39
CA LYS A 57 -31.55 12.64 -18.74
C LYS A 57 -30.94 11.57 -19.66
N VAL A 58 -29.64 11.30 -19.53
CA VAL A 58 -28.92 10.32 -20.39
C VAL A 58 -28.92 8.94 -19.74
N ASN A 59 -28.83 8.88 -18.41
CA ASN A 59 -28.82 7.63 -17.66
C ASN A 59 -29.92 7.61 -16.57
N ALA A 60 -31.17 7.75 -17.01
CA ALA A 60 -32.32 7.88 -16.12
C ALA A 60 -32.56 6.64 -15.23
N VAL A 61 -32.05 5.46 -15.64
CA VAL A 61 -32.20 4.20 -14.91
C VAL A 61 -31.22 4.11 -13.74
N PHE A 62 -30.02 4.67 -13.88
CA PHE A 62 -28.96 4.60 -12.86
C PHE A 62 -29.40 5.10 -11.49
N LYS A 63 -30.18 6.18 -11.43
CA LYS A 63 -30.70 6.73 -10.16
C LYS A 63 -31.64 5.78 -9.39
N TYR A 64 -32.13 4.73 -10.04
CA TYR A 64 -32.98 3.70 -9.44
C TYR A 64 -32.21 2.42 -9.09
N VAL A 65 -30.95 2.30 -9.50
CA VAL A 65 -30.09 1.17 -9.15
C VAL A 65 -29.51 1.42 -7.77
N PRO A 66 -29.81 0.57 -6.77
CA PRO A 66 -29.25 0.77 -5.45
C PRO A 66 -27.77 0.41 -5.39
N GLU A 67 -26.97 1.21 -4.66
CA GLU A 67 -25.54 0.92 -4.45
C GLU A 67 -25.30 -0.45 -3.78
N HIS A 68 -26.24 -0.91 -2.94
CA HIS A 68 -26.14 -2.21 -2.26
C HIS A 68 -26.08 -3.39 -3.24
N LEU A 69 -26.61 -3.26 -4.45
CA LEU A 69 -26.46 -4.29 -5.48
C LEU A 69 -24.98 -4.58 -5.74
N VAL A 70 -24.17 -3.53 -5.87
CA VAL A 70 -22.73 -3.65 -6.13
C VAL A 70 -21.99 -4.14 -4.88
N ASP A 71 -22.44 -3.72 -3.70
CA ASP A 71 -21.89 -4.21 -2.42
C ASP A 71 -22.09 -5.72 -2.24
N ASP A 72 -23.29 -6.21 -2.53
CA ASP A 72 -23.65 -7.62 -2.45
C ASP A 72 -22.84 -8.44 -3.45
N LEU A 73 -22.68 -7.96 -4.69
CA LEU A 73 -21.83 -8.62 -5.70
C LEU A 73 -20.39 -8.77 -5.22
N CYS A 74 -19.79 -7.69 -4.71
CA CYS A 74 -18.43 -7.73 -4.20
C CYS A 74 -18.31 -8.68 -2.99
N SER A 75 -19.31 -8.68 -2.11
CA SER A 75 -19.33 -9.53 -0.92
C SER A 75 -19.44 -11.02 -1.27
N VAL A 76 -20.32 -11.37 -2.20
CA VAL A 76 -20.50 -12.73 -2.71
C VAL A 76 -19.24 -13.23 -3.40
N LEU A 77 -18.68 -12.45 -4.33
CA LEU A 77 -17.48 -12.87 -5.07
C LEU A 77 -16.26 -12.97 -4.17
N LYS A 78 -16.10 -12.07 -3.18
CA LYS A 78 -15.06 -12.19 -2.15
C LYS A 78 -15.25 -13.44 -1.30
N PHE A 79 -16.49 -13.76 -0.91
CA PHE A 79 -16.81 -14.98 -0.17
C PHE A 79 -16.38 -16.24 -0.94
N VAL A 80 -16.74 -16.33 -2.22
CA VAL A 80 -16.34 -17.45 -3.08
C VAL A 80 -14.82 -17.52 -3.21
N ALA A 81 -14.16 -16.39 -3.48
CA ALA A 81 -12.70 -16.35 -3.64
C ALA A 81 -11.95 -16.86 -2.41
N ARG A 82 -12.48 -16.57 -1.21
CA ARG A 82 -11.85 -16.97 0.06
C ARG A 82 -12.14 -18.41 0.47
N LEU A 83 -13.35 -18.93 0.21
CA LEU A 83 -13.74 -20.26 0.71
C LEU A 83 -13.70 -21.35 -0.35
N GLN A 84 -13.90 -21.01 -1.62
CA GLN A 84 -13.85 -21.95 -2.73
C GLN A 84 -13.24 -21.31 -4.00
N PRO A 85 -11.96 -20.90 -3.96
CA PRO A 85 -11.30 -20.19 -5.07
C PRO A 85 -11.36 -20.95 -6.39
N LYS A 86 -11.30 -22.29 -6.35
CA LYS A 86 -11.35 -23.15 -7.54
C LYS A 86 -12.66 -23.02 -8.32
N ALA A 87 -13.76 -22.63 -7.68
CA ALA A 87 -15.05 -22.45 -8.35
C ALA A 87 -15.01 -21.31 -9.37
N LEU A 88 -14.13 -20.32 -9.20
CA LEU A 88 -14.01 -19.17 -10.10
C LEU A 88 -13.26 -19.49 -11.41
N ASN A 89 -12.48 -20.58 -11.44
CA ASN A 89 -11.61 -20.91 -12.58
C ASN A 89 -12.36 -21.24 -13.88
N ALA A 90 -13.66 -21.54 -13.79
CA ALA A 90 -14.50 -21.87 -14.95
C ALA A 90 -15.18 -20.65 -15.59
N PHE A 91 -14.97 -19.44 -15.06
CA PHE A 91 -15.73 -18.26 -15.46
C PHE A 91 -14.84 -17.16 -16.05
N GLU A 92 -15.37 -16.50 -17.08
CA GLU A 92 -14.81 -15.26 -17.61
C GLU A 92 -15.08 -14.10 -16.64
N LEU A 93 -14.09 -13.25 -16.42
CA LEU A 93 -14.14 -12.18 -15.41
C LEU A 93 -14.13 -10.76 -16.01
N ASN A 94 -14.30 -10.66 -17.34
CA ASN A 94 -14.22 -9.40 -18.09
C ASN A 94 -15.23 -8.36 -17.57
N GLU A 95 -16.49 -8.77 -17.38
CA GLU A 95 -17.55 -7.87 -16.93
C GLU A 95 -17.36 -7.43 -15.47
N LEU A 96 -16.80 -8.30 -14.62
CA LEU A 96 -16.43 -7.95 -13.26
C LEU A 96 -15.31 -6.90 -13.24
N LEU A 97 -14.24 -7.13 -14.00
CA LEU A 97 -13.12 -6.19 -14.09
C LEU A 97 -13.57 -4.84 -14.66
N LYS A 98 -14.36 -4.86 -15.73
CA LYS A 98 -14.93 -3.67 -16.36
C LYS A 98 -15.78 -2.87 -15.37
N MET A 99 -16.63 -3.54 -14.59
CA MET A 99 -17.45 -2.89 -13.55
C MET A 99 -16.59 -2.19 -12.51
N ILE A 100 -15.55 -2.87 -12.01
CA ILE A 100 -14.62 -2.31 -11.03
C ILE A 100 -13.92 -1.08 -11.62
N ILE A 101 -13.39 -1.17 -12.85
CA ILE A 101 -12.71 -0.05 -13.51
C ILE A 101 -13.65 1.14 -13.73
N ILE A 102 -14.91 0.91 -14.16
CA ILE A 102 -15.91 1.97 -14.32
C ILE A 102 -16.11 2.73 -13.02
N PHE A 103 -16.35 2.03 -11.91
CA PHE A 103 -16.65 2.68 -10.64
C PHE A 103 -15.43 3.32 -9.98
N LEU A 104 -14.25 2.72 -10.09
CA LEU A 104 -13.03 3.32 -9.55
C LEU A 104 -12.57 4.54 -10.36
N SER A 105 -12.75 4.51 -11.68
CA SER A 105 -12.44 5.67 -12.54
C SER A 105 -13.49 6.77 -12.45
N SER A 106 -14.73 6.45 -12.06
CA SER A 106 -15.85 7.40 -12.01
C SER A 106 -16.47 7.48 -10.61
N PRO A 107 -15.80 8.10 -9.61
CA PRO A 107 -16.28 8.17 -8.22
C PRO A 107 -17.66 8.83 -8.03
N SER A 108 -18.16 9.55 -9.04
CA SER A 108 -19.51 10.12 -9.05
C SER A 108 -20.62 9.06 -9.16
N TYR A 109 -20.29 7.82 -9.53
CA TYR A 109 -21.23 6.70 -9.64
C TYR A 109 -21.30 5.87 -8.34
N VAL A 110 -20.25 5.86 -7.51
CA VAL A 110 -20.27 5.19 -6.20
C VAL A 110 -19.62 6.10 -5.18
N HIS A 111 -20.44 6.72 -4.34
CA HIS A 111 -19.97 7.69 -3.36
C HIS A 111 -19.31 7.04 -2.14
N SER A 112 -19.72 5.81 -1.79
CA SER A 112 -19.20 5.10 -0.62
C SER A 112 -17.71 4.76 -0.77
N PRO A 113 -16.80 5.31 0.06
CA PRO A 113 -15.39 4.93 0.02
C PRO A 113 -15.18 3.47 0.45
N HIS A 114 -16.01 2.93 1.35
CA HIS A 114 -15.95 1.53 1.75
C HIS A 114 -16.29 0.58 0.59
N LEU A 115 -17.25 0.94 -0.26
CA LEU A 115 -17.60 0.11 -1.41
C LEU A 115 -16.49 0.13 -2.47
N ARG A 116 -15.91 1.30 -2.75
CA ARG A 116 -14.73 1.40 -3.63
C ARG A 116 -13.54 0.62 -3.07
N ALA A 117 -13.32 0.68 -1.75
CA ALA A 117 -12.30 -0.14 -1.08
C ALA A 117 -12.58 -1.63 -1.22
N LYS A 118 -13.83 -2.08 -1.04
CA LYS A 118 -14.26 -3.47 -1.24
C LYS A 118 -13.98 -3.97 -2.66
N MET A 119 -14.10 -3.13 -3.69
CA MET A 119 -13.71 -3.50 -5.06
C MET A 119 -12.21 -3.79 -5.19
N SER A 120 -11.35 -3.08 -4.46
CA SER A 120 -9.92 -3.42 -4.41
C SER A 120 -9.65 -4.75 -3.72
N GLU A 121 -10.48 -5.15 -2.76
CA GLU A 121 -10.40 -6.48 -2.14
C GLU A 121 -10.81 -7.58 -3.13
N VAL A 122 -11.81 -7.33 -3.97
CA VAL A 122 -12.20 -8.25 -5.03
C VAL A 122 -11.07 -8.42 -6.05
N LEU A 123 -10.44 -7.33 -6.48
CA LEU A 123 -9.25 -7.37 -7.34
C LEU A 123 -8.13 -8.19 -6.68
N PHE A 124 -7.84 -7.91 -5.40
CA PHE A 124 -6.83 -8.61 -4.63
C PHE A 124 -7.11 -10.11 -4.52
N HIS A 125 -8.32 -10.51 -4.10
CA HIS A 125 -8.61 -11.92 -3.85
C HIS A 125 -8.83 -12.74 -5.13
N ILE A 126 -9.28 -12.15 -6.24
CA ILE A 126 -9.64 -12.90 -7.46
C ILE A 126 -8.58 -12.82 -8.56
N PHE A 127 -7.94 -11.66 -8.72
CA PHE A 127 -7.10 -11.36 -9.87
C PHE A 127 -5.60 -11.37 -9.57
N LEU A 128 -5.19 -11.03 -8.34
CA LEU A 128 -3.77 -11.01 -7.98
C LEU A 128 -3.21 -12.45 -7.90
N PRO A 129 -2.07 -12.76 -8.55
CA PRO A 129 -1.43 -14.07 -8.41
C PRO A 129 -1.10 -14.41 -6.95
N SER A 130 -1.16 -15.69 -6.59
CA SER A 130 -0.92 -16.15 -5.21
C SER A 130 0.47 -15.85 -4.70
N GLU A 131 1.46 -15.73 -5.58
CA GLU A 131 2.86 -15.48 -5.23
C GLU A 131 3.11 -14.01 -4.87
N GLU A 132 2.18 -13.10 -5.20
CA GLU A 132 2.35 -11.66 -5.02
C GLU A 132 1.89 -11.16 -3.63
N SER A 133 1.23 -12.03 -2.84
CA SER A 133 0.91 -11.77 -1.44
C SER A 133 1.49 -12.85 -0.52
N GLU A 134 2.46 -12.47 0.31
CA GLU A 134 3.06 -13.39 1.29
C GLU A 134 2.10 -13.74 2.44
N GLU A 135 1.14 -12.86 2.73
CA GLU A 135 0.39 -12.89 4.01
C GLU A 135 -1.06 -13.34 3.86
N ARG A 136 -1.63 -13.18 2.67
CA ARG A 136 -3.06 -13.44 2.44
C ARG A 136 -3.24 -14.24 1.17
N GLU A 137 -3.99 -15.33 1.29
CA GLU A 137 -4.32 -16.17 0.15
C GLU A 137 -5.17 -15.40 -0.87
N THR A 138 -4.80 -15.55 -2.14
CA THR A 138 -5.56 -15.09 -3.28
C THR A 138 -5.92 -16.29 -4.15
N ALA A 139 -7.06 -16.22 -4.83
CA ALA A 139 -7.46 -17.22 -5.81
C ALA A 139 -6.55 -17.18 -7.04
N GLY A 140 -6.04 -16.00 -7.40
CA GLY A 140 -5.14 -15.81 -8.55
C GLY A 140 -5.65 -16.49 -9.82
N THR A 141 -6.94 -16.31 -10.13
CA THR A 141 -7.59 -17.06 -11.20
C THR A 141 -6.88 -16.84 -12.53
N ALA A 142 -6.70 -17.90 -13.33
CA ALA A 142 -5.96 -17.81 -14.59
C ALA A 142 -6.54 -16.71 -15.53
N PHE A 143 -7.88 -16.64 -15.63
CA PHE A 143 -8.57 -15.59 -16.38
C PHE A 143 -8.34 -14.20 -15.77
N GLY A 144 -8.44 -14.04 -14.45
CA GLY A 144 -8.23 -12.75 -13.80
C GLY A 144 -6.80 -12.23 -13.98
N VAL A 145 -5.81 -13.08 -13.77
CA VAL A 145 -4.39 -12.75 -13.96
C VAL A 145 -4.10 -12.35 -15.40
N GLU A 146 -4.68 -13.07 -16.38
CA GLU A 146 -4.52 -12.74 -17.79
C GLU A 146 -5.17 -11.41 -18.14
N LEU A 147 -6.37 -11.12 -17.62
CA LEU A 147 -7.03 -9.83 -17.83
C LEU A 147 -6.19 -8.66 -17.30
N LEU A 148 -5.57 -8.79 -16.12
CA LEU A 148 -4.66 -7.75 -15.62
C LEU A 148 -3.47 -7.53 -16.56
N ARG A 149 -3.04 -8.55 -17.30
CA ARG A 149 -1.91 -8.48 -18.23
C ARG A 149 -2.32 -7.90 -19.59
N THR A 150 -3.48 -8.25 -20.12
CA THR A 150 -3.82 -8.00 -21.53
C THR A 150 -4.98 -7.04 -21.76
N ASP A 151 -5.84 -6.80 -20.77
CA ASP A 151 -7.02 -5.95 -20.97
C ASP A 151 -6.62 -4.47 -21.13
N PRO A 152 -7.00 -3.79 -22.22
CA PRO A 152 -6.59 -2.41 -22.47
C PRO A 152 -7.16 -1.41 -21.44
N LEU A 153 -8.35 -1.66 -20.89
CA LEU A 153 -8.92 -0.79 -19.86
C LEU A 153 -8.15 -0.94 -18.56
N ALA A 154 -7.79 -2.18 -18.20
CA ALA A 154 -6.96 -2.44 -17.03
C ALA A 154 -5.60 -1.73 -17.15
N GLN A 155 -4.89 -1.94 -18.25
CA GLN A 155 -3.59 -1.31 -18.53
C GLN A 155 -3.62 0.21 -18.45
N ARG A 156 -4.71 0.83 -18.94
CA ARG A 156 -4.82 2.29 -19.01
C ARG A 156 -5.31 2.94 -17.71
N HIS A 157 -6.20 2.28 -16.97
CA HIS A 157 -6.95 2.94 -15.89
C HIS A 157 -6.69 2.35 -14.50
N LEU A 158 -6.29 1.08 -14.38
CA LEU A 158 -6.28 0.43 -13.07
C LEU A 158 -5.23 1.01 -12.13
N ALA A 159 -4.00 1.22 -12.59
CA ALA A 159 -2.95 1.82 -11.77
C ALA A 159 -3.33 3.24 -11.28
N PRO A 160 -3.76 4.19 -12.14
CA PRO A 160 -4.23 5.50 -11.70
C PRO A 160 -5.38 5.43 -10.69
N CYS A 161 -6.37 4.56 -10.94
CA CYS A 161 -7.53 4.39 -10.06
C CYS A 161 -7.13 3.85 -8.67
N LEU A 162 -6.22 2.88 -8.62
CA LEU A 162 -5.72 2.31 -7.38
C LEU A 162 -4.87 3.31 -6.58
N LEU A 163 -4.07 4.13 -7.27
CA LEU A 163 -3.29 5.20 -6.64
C LEU A 163 -4.20 6.27 -6.02
N ALA A 164 -5.27 6.68 -6.72
CA ALA A 164 -6.28 7.58 -6.18
C ALA A 164 -7.02 6.95 -4.98
N LEU A 165 -7.43 5.68 -5.11
CA LEU A 165 -8.11 4.95 -4.05
C LEU A 165 -7.25 4.81 -2.79
N TYR A 166 -5.93 4.66 -2.94
CA TYR A 166 -5.00 4.58 -1.81
C TYR A 166 -5.07 5.80 -0.87
N GLY A 167 -5.35 6.99 -1.43
CA GLY A 167 -5.65 8.20 -0.67
C GLY A 167 -7.05 8.18 -0.06
N ASP A 168 -8.06 7.85 -0.87
CA ASP A 168 -9.47 7.90 -0.48
C ASP A 168 -9.83 6.96 0.69
N VAL A 169 -9.14 5.84 0.84
CA VAL A 169 -9.37 4.89 1.95
C VAL A 169 -8.95 5.43 3.32
N GLU A 170 -8.35 6.62 3.42
CA GLU A 170 -8.11 7.27 4.72
C GLU A 170 -9.42 7.47 5.51
N HIS A 171 -10.55 7.55 4.82
CA HIS A 171 -11.87 7.77 5.42
C HIS A 171 -12.58 6.49 5.92
N THR A 172 -12.02 5.29 5.74
CA THR A 172 -12.70 4.02 6.08
C THR A 172 -12.46 3.51 7.50
N GLY A 173 -11.78 4.28 8.35
CA GLY A 173 -11.50 3.91 9.75
C GLY A 173 -10.15 3.22 9.95
N PHE A 174 -9.65 3.21 11.19
CA PHE A 174 -8.22 2.95 11.47
C PHE A 174 -7.74 1.53 11.11
N TYR A 175 -8.53 0.49 11.39
CA TYR A 175 -8.12 -0.89 11.10
C TYR A 175 -8.40 -1.28 9.64
N GLU A 176 -9.56 -0.90 9.11
CA GLU A 176 -9.95 -1.19 7.73
C GLU A 176 -9.02 -0.52 6.71
N LYS A 177 -8.59 0.73 6.97
CA LYS A 177 -7.69 1.45 6.05
C LYS A 177 -6.36 0.73 5.84
N LEU A 178 -5.80 0.09 6.88
CA LEU A 178 -4.51 -0.62 6.77
C LEU A 178 -4.66 -1.83 5.87
N GLU A 179 -5.77 -2.56 6.00
CA GLU A 179 -6.10 -3.71 5.16
C GLU A 179 -6.32 -3.31 3.70
N HIS A 180 -7.11 -2.26 3.45
CA HIS A 180 -7.33 -1.80 2.08
C HIS A 180 -6.04 -1.31 1.43
N ARG A 181 -5.21 -0.55 2.16
CA ARG A 181 -3.91 -0.09 1.65
C ARG A 181 -2.94 -1.23 1.37
N TYR A 182 -2.94 -2.27 2.19
CA TYR A 182 -2.14 -3.48 1.93
C TYR A 182 -2.56 -4.14 0.61
N ASN A 183 -3.86 -4.35 0.41
CA ASN A 183 -4.38 -4.96 -0.80
C ASN A 183 -4.05 -4.13 -2.05
N ILE A 184 -4.24 -2.80 -1.97
CA ILE A 184 -3.91 -1.86 -3.05
C ILE A 184 -2.40 -1.87 -3.33
N ALA A 185 -1.55 -1.92 -2.30
CA ALA A 185 -0.10 -1.94 -2.48
C ALA A 185 0.38 -3.20 -3.21
N CYS A 186 -0.16 -4.37 -2.84
CA CYS A 186 0.14 -5.62 -3.53
C CYS A 186 -0.30 -5.59 -5.01
N LEU A 187 -1.48 -5.04 -5.27
CA LEU A 187 -1.97 -4.85 -6.65
C LEU A 187 -1.03 -3.93 -7.43
N LEU A 188 -0.71 -2.74 -6.92
CA LEU A 188 0.17 -1.78 -7.60
C LEU A 188 1.57 -2.36 -7.86
N LYS A 189 2.13 -3.12 -6.91
CA LYS A 189 3.40 -3.84 -7.06
C LYS A 189 3.35 -4.82 -8.23
N TYR A 190 2.29 -5.62 -8.33
CA TYR A 190 2.13 -6.55 -9.44
C TYR A 190 1.92 -5.83 -10.78
N LEU A 191 1.06 -4.81 -10.82
CA LEU A 191 0.82 -4.03 -12.04
C LEU A 191 2.10 -3.32 -12.53
N TRP A 192 2.95 -2.84 -11.62
CA TRP A 192 4.23 -2.23 -11.98
C TRP A 192 5.19 -3.18 -12.70
N LYS A 193 5.11 -4.49 -12.45
CA LYS A 193 5.91 -5.51 -13.16
C LYS A 193 5.44 -5.75 -14.59
N LEU A 194 4.24 -5.26 -14.96
CA LEU A 194 3.64 -5.48 -16.26
C LEU A 194 3.87 -4.24 -17.15
N ASP A 195 4.63 -4.40 -18.23
CA ASP A 195 5.00 -3.30 -19.13
C ASP A 195 3.77 -2.54 -19.68
N GLY A 196 2.64 -3.23 -19.88
CA GLY A 196 1.39 -2.62 -20.35
C GLY A 196 0.83 -1.53 -19.43
N HIS A 197 1.14 -1.56 -18.13
CA HIS A 197 0.67 -0.56 -17.15
C HIS A 197 1.63 0.62 -16.99
N LYS A 198 2.90 0.50 -17.42
CA LYS A 198 3.91 1.56 -17.25
C LYS A 198 3.46 2.92 -17.80
N PRO A 199 2.85 3.02 -19.00
CA PRO A 199 2.37 4.31 -19.50
C PRO A 199 1.33 4.97 -18.56
N ALA A 200 0.45 4.18 -17.95
CA ALA A 200 -0.56 4.71 -17.04
C ALA A 200 0.03 5.24 -15.73
N PHE A 201 1.08 4.58 -15.20
CA PHE A 201 1.83 5.11 -14.08
C PHE A 201 2.59 6.40 -14.43
N LEU A 202 3.13 6.52 -15.63
CA LEU A 202 3.79 7.77 -16.06
C LEU A 202 2.76 8.91 -16.20
N MET A 203 1.61 8.63 -16.81
CA MET A 203 0.54 9.61 -16.99
C MET A 203 0.00 10.17 -15.66
N ILE A 204 -0.02 9.39 -14.56
CA ILE A 204 -0.50 9.93 -13.29
C ILE A 204 0.38 11.08 -12.78
N SER A 205 1.67 11.06 -13.11
CA SER A 205 2.58 12.13 -12.71
C SER A 205 2.34 13.46 -13.44
N GLU A 206 1.62 13.42 -14.57
CA GLU A 206 1.18 14.61 -15.31
C GLU A 206 0.01 15.31 -14.60
N ASP A 207 -0.84 14.56 -13.90
CA ASP A 207 -1.87 15.12 -13.01
C ASP A 207 -1.24 15.55 -11.68
N ARG A 208 -0.66 16.75 -11.71
CA ARG A 208 0.09 17.31 -10.58
C ARG A 208 -0.72 17.29 -9.27
N GLU A 209 -2.00 17.60 -9.29
CA GLU A 209 -2.79 17.71 -8.05
C GLU A 209 -2.97 16.34 -7.40
N ASN A 210 -3.39 15.34 -8.18
CA ASN A 210 -3.62 14.00 -7.66
C ASN A 210 -2.31 13.28 -7.31
N PHE A 211 -1.26 13.49 -8.11
CA PHE A 211 0.06 12.95 -7.81
C PHE A 211 0.62 13.49 -6.50
N VAL A 212 0.56 14.81 -6.28
CA VAL A 212 1.04 15.43 -5.04
C VAL A 212 0.28 14.91 -3.83
N LYS A 213 -1.06 14.80 -3.91
CA LYS A 213 -1.88 14.21 -2.84
C LYS A 213 -1.48 12.78 -2.52
N PHE A 214 -1.31 11.94 -3.55
CA PHE A 214 -0.87 10.55 -3.41
C PHE A 214 0.52 10.46 -2.76
N ALA A 215 1.51 11.17 -3.33
CA ALA A 215 2.88 11.15 -2.84
C ALA A 215 2.98 11.63 -1.39
N HIS A 216 2.27 12.72 -1.04
CA HIS A 216 2.14 13.18 0.34
C HIS A 216 1.54 12.12 1.26
N GLY A 217 0.44 11.50 0.85
CA GLY A 217 -0.21 10.43 1.61
C GLY A 217 0.74 9.27 1.86
N LEU A 218 1.45 8.81 0.82
CA LEU A 218 2.41 7.71 0.90
C LEU A 218 3.58 8.03 1.86
N MET A 219 4.22 9.19 1.70
CA MET A 219 5.36 9.61 2.54
C MET A 219 4.97 9.77 4.01
N ASN A 220 3.83 10.42 4.28
CA ASN A 220 3.31 10.57 5.64
C ASN A 220 3.01 9.20 6.27
N HIS A 221 2.46 8.29 5.48
CA HIS A 221 2.11 6.96 5.96
C HIS A 221 3.35 6.13 6.30
N ILE A 222 4.38 6.12 5.45
CA ILE A 222 5.68 5.47 5.73
C ILE A 222 6.24 5.99 7.07
N ASN A 223 6.28 7.32 7.22
CA ASN A 223 6.80 7.95 8.43
C ASN A 223 6.02 7.56 9.69
N SER A 224 4.68 7.56 9.63
CA SER A 224 3.82 7.18 10.75
C SER A 224 4.05 5.72 11.12
N LEU A 225 3.93 4.81 10.16
CA LEU A 225 3.99 3.36 10.40
C LEU A 225 5.33 2.95 11.02
N VAL A 226 6.46 3.47 10.51
CA VAL A 226 7.79 3.18 11.08
C VAL A 226 7.92 3.77 12.48
N THR A 227 7.40 4.98 12.71
CA THR A 227 7.45 5.62 14.04
C THR A 227 6.64 4.84 15.06
N ASP A 228 5.39 4.52 14.72
CA ASP A 228 4.47 3.80 15.59
C ASP A 228 5.01 2.42 15.93
N ALA A 229 5.62 1.73 14.96
CA ALA A 229 6.26 0.44 15.20
C ALA A 229 7.45 0.55 16.16
N LEU A 230 8.33 1.54 15.97
CA LEU A 230 9.50 1.74 16.84
C LEU A 230 9.13 2.21 18.26
N ILE A 231 7.93 2.77 18.46
CA ILE A 231 7.37 3.07 19.78
C ILE A 231 6.75 1.81 20.41
N ALA A 232 6.01 1.02 19.63
CA ALA A 232 5.28 -0.14 20.14
C ALA A 232 6.20 -1.33 20.49
N LEU A 233 7.25 -1.59 19.70
CA LEU A 233 8.13 -2.75 19.89
C LEU A 233 8.85 -2.77 21.25
N PRO A 234 9.39 -1.65 21.78
CA PRO A 234 9.92 -1.60 23.15
C PRO A 234 8.85 -1.90 24.21
N GLU A 235 7.64 -1.37 24.06
CA GLU A 235 6.55 -1.60 25.03
C GLU A 235 6.12 -3.07 25.07
N ILE A 236 6.02 -3.70 23.89
CA ILE A 236 5.77 -5.14 23.77
C ILE A 236 6.86 -5.93 24.49
N LYS A 237 8.13 -5.57 24.27
CA LYS A 237 9.26 -6.23 24.92
C LYS A 237 9.16 -6.16 26.45
N VAL A 238 8.86 -4.98 27.00
CA VAL A 238 8.69 -4.80 28.46
C VAL A 238 7.56 -5.68 28.99
N LEU A 239 6.40 -5.71 28.32
CA LEU A 239 5.28 -6.57 28.70
C LEU A 239 5.66 -8.07 28.66
N GLN A 240 6.39 -8.49 27.63
CA GLN A 240 6.88 -9.86 27.51
C GLN A 240 7.88 -10.23 28.62
N GLU A 241 8.80 -9.33 28.96
CA GLU A 241 9.77 -9.53 30.05
C GLU A 241 9.09 -9.63 31.42
N GLU A 242 8.09 -8.79 31.69
CA GLU A 242 7.28 -8.87 32.91
C GLU A 242 6.54 -10.21 33.05
N MET A 243 6.05 -10.76 31.94
CA MET A 243 5.38 -12.06 31.91
C MET A 243 6.33 -13.25 32.06
N GLN A 244 7.60 -13.09 31.66
CA GLN A 244 8.62 -14.13 31.82
C GLN A 244 9.09 -14.27 33.28
N ASP A 245 9.00 -13.22 34.09
CA ASP A 245 9.24 -13.30 35.54
C ASP A 245 8.04 -13.96 36.24
N VAL A 246 8.00 -15.30 36.19
CA VAL A 246 6.88 -16.11 36.72
C VAL A 246 6.56 -15.77 38.18
N ALA A 247 7.59 -15.49 39.00
CA ALA A 247 7.40 -15.19 40.42
C ALA A 247 6.69 -13.85 40.64
N ARG A 248 7.11 -12.79 39.92
CA ARG A 248 6.42 -11.49 39.97
C ARG A 248 5.07 -11.52 39.27
N TRP A 249 4.98 -12.24 38.15
CA TRP A 249 3.75 -12.35 37.38
C TRP A 249 2.63 -13.02 38.18
N MET A 250 2.91 -14.17 38.81
CA MET A 250 1.94 -14.88 39.65
C MET A 250 1.56 -14.13 40.94
N ALA A 251 2.36 -13.13 41.35
CA ALA A 251 2.04 -12.26 42.47
C ALA A 251 1.05 -11.13 42.11
N LEU A 252 0.80 -10.89 40.81
CA LEU A 252 -0.20 -9.94 40.35
C LEU A 252 -1.61 -10.52 40.44
N ASP A 253 -2.59 -9.66 40.73
CA ASP A 253 -4.01 -9.99 40.67
C ASP A 253 -4.40 -10.52 39.29
N GLU A 254 -5.34 -11.47 39.24
CA GLU A 254 -5.79 -12.11 37.99
C GLU A 254 -6.30 -11.08 36.98
N THR A 255 -7.07 -10.07 37.43
CA THR A 255 -7.60 -9.01 36.56
C THR A 255 -6.50 -8.18 35.90
N VAL A 256 -5.41 -7.92 36.62
CA VAL A 256 -4.25 -7.17 36.09
C VAL A 256 -3.50 -8.03 35.07
N ARG A 257 -3.36 -9.34 35.33
CA ARG A 257 -2.77 -10.27 34.38
C ARG A 257 -3.57 -10.35 33.08
N GLU A 258 -4.89 -10.49 33.17
CA GLU A 258 -5.79 -10.49 32.01
C GLU A 258 -5.69 -9.20 31.19
N GLN A 259 -5.68 -8.04 31.86
CA GLN A 259 -5.53 -6.74 31.19
C GLN A 259 -4.19 -6.61 30.46
N LYS A 260 -3.08 -7.00 31.10
CA LYS A 260 -1.76 -6.97 30.49
C LYS A 260 -1.65 -7.95 29.31
N GLN A 261 -2.24 -9.14 29.43
CA GLN A 261 -2.29 -10.13 28.35
C GLN A 261 -3.07 -9.62 27.14
N SER A 262 -4.24 -8.99 27.37
CA SER A 262 -5.05 -8.38 26.32
C SER A 262 -4.28 -7.24 25.65
N LEU A 263 -3.67 -6.35 26.44
CA LEU A 263 -2.88 -5.23 25.94
C LEU A 263 -1.70 -5.71 25.08
N LEU A 264 -0.99 -6.75 25.52
CA LEU A 264 0.10 -7.36 24.75
C LEU A 264 -0.44 -7.87 23.41
N SER A 265 -1.50 -8.68 23.43
CA SER A 265 -2.09 -9.24 22.21
C SER A 265 -2.55 -8.16 21.23
N ASP A 266 -3.16 -7.08 21.72
CA ASP A 266 -3.59 -5.96 20.89
C ASP A 266 -2.41 -5.18 20.28
N LYS A 267 -1.35 -4.95 21.06
CA LYS A 267 -0.12 -4.31 20.58
C LYS A 267 0.61 -5.16 19.55
N GLU A 268 0.76 -6.46 19.80
CA GLU A 268 1.40 -7.41 18.88
C GLU A 268 0.63 -7.48 17.55
N ARG A 269 -0.70 -7.56 17.59
CA ARG A 269 -1.54 -7.54 16.39
C ARG A 269 -1.35 -6.24 15.60
N THR A 270 -1.44 -5.10 16.28
CA THR A 270 -1.36 -3.78 15.65
C THR A 270 0.02 -3.52 15.05
N VAL A 271 1.09 -3.84 15.78
CA VAL A 271 2.46 -3.61 15.27
C VAL A 271 2.76 -4.48 14.07
N THR A 272 2.27 -5.72 14.06
CA THR A 272 2.45 -6.65 12.94
C THR A 272 1.77 -6.12 11.68
N SER A 273 0.51 -5.69 11.78
CA SER A 273 -0.21 -5.12 10.63
C SER A 273 0.43 -3.82 10.12
N SER A 274 0.91 -2.98 11.04
CA SER A 274 1.55 -1.71 10.67
C SER A 274 2.89 -1.94 9.98
N LEU A 275 3.70 -2.87 10.46
CA LEU A 275 5.00 -3.21 9.87
C LEU A 275 4.86 -3.91 8.52
N GLN A 276 3.89 -4.81 8.38
CA GLN A 276 3.54 -5.42 7.10
C GLN A 276 3.24 -4.34 6.05
N LEU A 277 2.43 -3.36 6.40
CA LEU A 277 2.12 -2.25 5.49
C LEU A 277 3.32 -1.31 5.28
N ALA A 278 4.13 -1.08 6.31
CA ALA A 278 5.36 -0.29 6.18
C ALA A 278 6.30 -0.89 5.12
N ASN A 279 6.49 -2.22 5.12
CA ASN A 279 7.30 -2.90 4.11
C ASN A 279 6.75 -2.66 2.70
N GLU A 280 5.45 -2.91 2.47
CA GLU A 280 4.86 -2.73 1.12
C GLU A 280 4.87 -1.26 0.65
N THR A 281 4.73 -0.30 1.57
CA THR A 281 4.72 1.13 1.22
C THR A 281 6.12 1.69 0.95
N ILE A 282 7.14 1.24 1.69
CA ILE A 282 8.54 1.56 1.40
C ILE A 282 8.95 0.94 0.05
N HIS A 283 8.60 -0.34 -0.17
CA HIS A 283 8.83 -1.00 -1.45
C HIS A 283 8.17 -0.25 -2.61
N MET A 284 6.92 0.19 -2.43
CA MET A 284 6.20 1.03 -3.39
C MET A 284 6.94 2.33 -3.72
N MET A 285 7.43 3.03 -2.71
CA MET A 285 8.22 4.24 -2.92
C MET A 285 9.49 3.93 -3.74
N SER A 286 10.21 2.87 -3.40
CA SER A 286 11.44 2.49 -4.09
C SER A 286 11.18 2.24 -5.59
N TYR A 287 10.25 1.35 -5.95
CA TYR A 287 10.05 1.04 -7.36
C TYR A 287 9.45 2.20 -8.15
N LEU A 288 8.55 3.00 -7.56
CA LEU A 288 7.97 4.16 -8.27
C LEU A 288 9.05 5.19 -8.58
N THR A 289 9.91 5.49 -7.62
CA THR A 289 11.00 6.47 -7.78
C THR A 289 12.13 5.97 -8.68
N SER A 290 12.22 4.67 -8.97
CA SER A 290 13.21 4.15 -9.92
C SER A 290 12.99 4.67 -11.35
N GLU A 291 11.75 4.97 -11.73
CA GLU A 291 11.39 5.48 -13.07
C GLU A 291 10.71 6.87 -13.03
N ILE A 292 9.96 7.17 -11.97
CA ILE A 292 9.21 8.44 -11.81
C ILE A 292 9.97 9.34 -10.84
N GLN A 293 11.01 10.01 -11.34
CA GLN A 293 11.88 10.87 -10.51
C GLN A 293 11.51 12.35 -10.60
N GLU A 294 11.41 12.88 -11.82
CA GLU A 294 11.28 14.32 -12.05
C GLU A 294 10.17 15.02 -11.24
N PRO A 295 8.96 14.44 -11.08
CA PRO A 295 7.90 15.07 -10.30
C PRO A 295 8.28 15.34 -8.83
N PHE A 296 9.09 14.46 -8.22
CA PHE A 296 9.49 14.59 -6.82
C PHE A 296 10.51 15.70 -6.59
N VAL A 297 11.39 15.98 -7.56
CA VAL A 297 12.46 16.98 -7.44
C VAL A 297 12.12 18.32 -8.09
N LYS A 298 11.26 18.34 -9.13
CA LYS A 298 10.86 19.60 -9.78
C LYS A 298 9.83 20.39 -8.96
N MET A 299 9.21 19.78 -7.96
CA MET A 299 8.25 20.42 -7.07
C MET A 299 8.90 20.56 -5.68
N PRO A 300 9.32 21.77 -5.26
CA PRO A 300 10.06 21.95 -4.00
C PRO A 300 9.34 21.39 -2.76
N GLU A 301 8.01 21.49 -2.76
CA GLU A 301 7.15 20.94 -1.70
C GLU A 301 7.17 19.41 -1.60
N LEU A 302 7.35 18.71 -2.72
CA LEU A 302 7.52 17.25 -2.74
C LEU A 302 8.96 16.86 -2.40
N GLU A 303 9.94 17.61 -2.88
CA GLU A 303 11.36 17.34 -2.63
C GLU A 303 11.66 17.39 -1.13
N ASP A 304 11.25 18.48 -0.46
CA ASP A 304 11.46 18.65 0.98
C ASP A 304 10.78 17.55 1.80
N ARG A 305 9.57 17.13 1.40
CA ARG A 305 8.84 16.06 2.09
C ARG A 305 9.45 14.68 1.85
N LEU A 306 9.92 14.42 0.64
CA LEU A 306 10.61 13.17 0.30
C LEU A 306 11.89 13.05 1.10
N VAL A 307 12.72 14.09 1.09
CA VAL A 307 13.95 14.15 1.88
C VAL A 307 13.66 14.00 3.37
N SER A 308 12.68 14.75 3.90
CA SER A 308 12.27 14.64 5.30
C SER A 308 11.87 13.22 5.67
N MET A 309 11.13 12.53 4.80
CA MET A 309 10.74 11.14 5.01
C MET A 309 11.94 10.20 5.00
N LEU A 310 12.79 10.27 3.98
CA LEU A 310 13.97 9.39 3.84
C LEU A 310 14.96 9.57 5.00
N ASN A 311 15.31 10.83 5.34
CA ASN A 311 16.21 11.13 6.46
C ASN A 311 15.62 10.64 7.78
N SER A 312 14.32 10.90 8.02
CA SER A 312 13.64 10.47 9.23
C SER A 312 13.66 8.94 9.39
N VAL A 313 13.41 8.19 8.32
CA VAL A 313 13.46 6.72 8.34
C VAL A 313 14.89 6.22 8.59
N ILE A 314 15.92 6.82 7.97
CA ILE A 314 17.33 6.49 8.25
C ILE A 314 17.67 6.70 9.73
N VAL A 315 17.32 7.85 10.31
CA VAL A 315 17.56 8.13 11.73
C VAL A 315 16.83 7.14 12.63
N LYS A 316 15.59 6.80 12.30
CA LYS A 316 14.79 5.83 13.05
C LYS A 316 15.40 4.43 13.05
N LEU A 317 15.86 3.94 11.88
CA LEU A 317 16.35 2.57 11.72
C LEU A 317 17.84 2.41 12.05
N ALA A 318 18.71 3.35 11.66
CA ALA A 318 20.16 3.27 11.87
C ALA A 318 20.63 4.04 13.13
N GLY A 319 19.80 4.92 13.69
CA GLY A 319 20.11 5.66 14.91
C GLY A 319 20.06 4.82 16.18
N PRO A 320 20.23 5.44 17.37
CA PRO A 320 20.26 4.75 18.65
C PRO A 320 19.00 3.91 18.91
N ARG A 321 17.82 4.49 18.63
CA ARG A 321 16.52 3.82 18.81
C ARG A 321 16.42 2.51 18.04
N GLY A 322 16.78 2.51 16.76
CA GLY A 322 16.74 1.29 15.93
C GLY A 322 17.77 0.23 16.35
N VAL A 323 18.94 0.64 16.85
CA VAL A 323 20.01 -0.29 17.26
C VAL A 323 19.80 -0.88 18.66
N GLU A 324 19.22 -0.12 19.58
CA GLU A 324 18.85 -0.59 20.91
C GLU A 324 17.67 -1.55 20.89
N LEU A 325 16.90 -1.54 19.80
CA LEU A 325 15.72 -2.35 19.60
C LEU A 325 16.06 -3.82 19.34
N LYS A 326 16.44 -4.53 20.41
CA LYS A 326 16.53 -6.00 20.43
C LYS A 326 15.15 -6.59 20.71
N VAL A 327 14.33 -6.69 19.66
CA VAL A 327 13.04 -7.39 19.69
C VAL A 327 13.31 -8.90 19.67
N ASN A 328 12.65 -9.65 20.54
CA ASN A 328 12.63 -11.10 20.46
C ASN A 328 11.81 -11.51 19.21
N ASN A 329 12.37 -12.36 18.35
CA ASN A 329 11.74 -12.86 17.12
C ASN A 329 11.16 -11.74 16.22
N PRO A 330 11.97 -10.81 15.69
CA PRO A 330 11.48 -9.68 14.88
C PRO A 330 10.66 -10.11 13.66
N GLU A 331 10.94 -11.30 13.11
CA GLU A 331 10.20 -11.89 11.99
C GLU A 331 8.72 -12.14 12.29
N GLN A 332 8.37 -12.42 13.56
CA GLN A 332 6.98 -12.65 13.94
C GLN A 332 6.11 -11.40 13.73
N TYR A 333 6.72 -10.22 13.83
CA TYR A 333 6.07 -8.93 13.61
C TYR A 333 6.30 -8.39 12.19
N LYS A 334 6.89 -9.20 11.29
CA LYS A 334 7.30 -8.76 9.94
C LYS A 334 8.25 -7.57 9.98
N PHE A 335 9.02 -7.41 11.05
CA PHE A 335 9.99 -6.34 11.17
C PHE A 335 11.25 -6.71 10.38
N ARG A 336 11.41 -6.15 9.17
CA ARG A 336 12.55 -6.37 8.27
C ARG A 336 13.41 -5.10 8.14
N PRO A 337 14.01 -4.57 9.22
CA PRO A 337 14.66 -3.25 9.21
C PRO A 337 15.81 -3.14 8.21
N LYS A 338 16.50 -4.25 7.93
CA LYS A 338 17.59 -4.30 6.94
C LYS A 338 17.09 -4.10 5.50
N VAL A 339 15.94 -4.70 5.17
CA VAL A 339 15.30 -4.56 3.85
C VAL A 339 14.70 -3.17 3.72
N MET A 340 14.00 -2.69 4.75
CA MET A 340 13.50 -1.31 4.79
C MET A 340 14.64 -0.29 4.56
N LEU A 341 15.78 -0.47 5.24
CA LEU A 341 16.93 0.43 5.10
C LEU A 341 17.54 0.35 3.69
N GLN A 342 17.60 -0.85 3.09
CA GLN A 342 18.06 -1.04 1.72
C GLN A 342 17.20 -0.24 0.74
N GLU A 343 15.88 -0.41 0.77
CA GLU A 343 14.96 0.26 -0.16
C GLU A 343 14.95 1.79 0.01
N ILE A 344 15.14 2.27 1.25
CA ILE A 344 15.31 3.71 1.52
C ILE A 344 16.61 4.24 0.92
N VAL A 345 17.70 3.46 0.97
CA VAL A 345 18.98 3.82 0.34
C VAL A 345 18.87 3.78 -1.18
N GLU A 346 18.23 2.77 -1.77
CA GLU A 346 17.93 2.73 -3.21
C GLU A 346 17.14 3.96 -3.64
N THR A 347 16.11 4.32 -2.87
CA THR A 347 15.32 5.53 -3.11
C THR A 347 16.17 6.79 -3.09
N LEU A 348 17.09 6.96 -2.12
CA LEU A 348 18.04 8.10 -2.12
C LEU A 348 18.92 8.10 -3.36
N LEU A 349 19.42 6.93 -3.77
CA LEU A 349 20.29 6.80 -4.94
C LEU A 349 19.57 7.10 -6.26
N HIS A 350 18.25 6.89 -6.35
CA HIS A 350 17.45 7.31 -7.52
C HIS A 350 17.53 8.83 -7.76
N PHE A 351 17.86 9.63 -6.75
CA PHE A 351 17.93 11.09 -6.86
C PHE A 351 19.35 11.66 -6.69
N ALA A 352 20.36 10.81 -6.49
CA ALA A 352 21.72 11.23 -6.19
C ALA A 352 22.36 12.13 -7.27
N HIS A 353 21.89 12.05 -8.53
CA HIS A 353 22.37 12.90 -9.62
C HIS A 353 21.73 14.29 -9.66
N TYR A 354 20.73 14.58 -8.82
CA TYR A 354 20.13 15.92 -8.71
C TYR A 354 20.87 16.75 -7.65
N PRO A 355 21.54 17.85 -8.02
CA PRO A 355 22.24 18.69 -7.05
C PRO A 355 21.32 19.30 -5.99
N SER A 356 20.09 19.68 -6.37
CA SER A 356 19.08 20.20 -5.43
C SER A 356 18.75 19.20 -4.34
N PHE A 357 18.64 17.92 -4.71
CA PHE A 357 18.29 16.85 -3.78
C PHE A 357 19.41 16.61 -2.76
N LEU A 358 20.68 16.61 -3.20
CA LEU A 358 21.83 16.51 -2.30
C LEU A 358 21.84 17.63 -1.25
N GLU A 359 21.61 18.88 -1.69
CA GLU A 359 21.54 20.03 -0.80
C GLU A 359 20.35 19.95 0.15
N ALA A 360 19.18 19.55 -0.34
CA ALA A 360 17.99 19.33 0.47
C ALA A 360 18.25 18.26 1.54
N VAL A 361 18.88 17.12 1.19
CA VAL A 361 19.25 16.07 2.17
C VAL A 361 20.18 16.60 3.24
N ALA A 362 21.18 17.39 2.86
CA ALA A 362 22.19 17.93 3.77
C ALA A 362 21.65 18.99 4.74
N THR A 363 20.68 19.80 4.30
CA THR A 363 20.13 20.93 5.06
C THR A 363 18.84 20.58 5.82
N ASN A 364 18.27 19.40 5.57
CA ASN A 364 17.05 18.94 6.24
C ASN A 364 17.26 18.71 7.74
N GLY A 365 16.28 19.11 8.56
CA GLY A 365 16.37 19.03 10.03
C GLY A 365 16.48 17.62 10.62
N TYR A 366 16.21 16.55 9.85
CA TYR A 366 16.45 15.17 10.27
C TYR A 366 17.84 14.64 9.90
N TYR A 367 18.66 15.40 9.17
CA TYR A 367 19.99 14.95 8.79
C TYR A 367 20.91 14.77 10.01
N ASP A 368 21.59 13.63 10.06
CA ASP A 368 22.63 13.34 11.04
C ASP A 368 23.78 12.58 10.34
N GLY A 369 24.91 13.24 10.16
CA GLY A 369 26.06 12.67 9.46
C GLY A 369 26.63 11.41 10.12
N GLN A 370 26.55 11.27 11.46
CA GLN A 370 27.01 10.05 12.14
C GLN A 370 26.08 8.88 11.83
N VAL A 371 24.77 9.12 11.81
CA VAL A 371 23.77 8.11 11.44
C VAL A 371 23.94 7.70 9.98
N PHE A 372 24.17 8.63 9.06
CA PHE A 372 24.38 8.32 7.63
C PHE A 372 25.63 7.45 7.41
N ARG A 373 26.76 7.78 8.06
CA ARG A 373 27.96 6.93 8.02
C ARG A 373 27.70 5.53 8.58
N LYS A 374 26.94 5.44 9.67
CA LYS A 374 26.55 4.15 10.25
C LYS A 374 25.60 3.37 9.34
N CYS A 375 24.67 4.04 8.67
CA CYS A 375 23.81 3.45 7.66
C CYS A 375 24.66 2.81 6.54
N ALA A 376 25.64 3.53 6.00
CA ALA A 376 26.57 3.00 5.00
C ALA A 376 27.30 1.74 5.50
N GLN A 377 27.79 1.74 6.74
CA GLN A 377 28.41 0.55 7.34
C GLN A 377 27.44 -0.63 7.50
N ILE A 378 26.17 -0.37 7.88
CA ILE A 378 25.16 -1.42 8.02
C ILE A 378 24.89 -2.05 6.65
N VAL A 379 24.63 -1.23 5.64
CA VAL A 379 24.29 -1.66 4.27
C VAL A 379 25.46 -2.42 3.62
N ALA A 380 26.70 -1.95 3.81
CA ALA A 380 27.89 -2.66 3.34
C ALA A 380 28.05 -4.06 3.97
N ARG A 381 27.63 -4.22 5.24
CA ARG A 381 27.72 -5.50 5.97
C ARG A 381 26.58 -6.45 5.67
N THR A 382 25.38 -5.95 5.34
CA THR A 382 24.21 -6.80 5.10
C THR A 382 24.26 -7.51 3.75
N GLN A 383 25.07 -7.02 2.79
CA GLN A 383 25.19 -7.57 1.44
C GLN A 383 23.84 -7.69 0.71
N LEU A 384 22.91 -6.79 1.04
CA LEU A 384 21.60 -6.73 0.39
C LEU A 384 21.61 -5.82 -0.85
N LEU A 385 22.51 -4.84 -0.90
CA LEU A 385 22.78 -4.04 -2.10
C LEU A 385 23.92 -4.63 -2.92
N GLU A 386 23.86 -4.41 -4.24
CA GLU A 386 24.97 -4.67 -5.14
C GLU A 386 26.21 -3.86 -4.74
N PRO A 387 27.44 -4.41 -4.88
CA PRO A 387 28.67 -3.72 -4.47
C PRO A 387 28.85 -2.33 -5.11
N VAL A 388 28.34 -2.14 -6.33
CA VAL A 388 28.36 -0.86 -7.04
C VAL A 388 27.49 0.18 -6.34
N ASP A 389 26.31 -0.21 -5.87
CA ASP A 389 25.39 0.71 -5.20
C ASP A 389 25.83 1.02 -3.77
N VAL A 390 26.52 0.09 -3.10
CA VAL A 390 27.22 0.38 -1.83
C VAL A 390 28.25 1.49 -2.03
N GLN A 391 29.08 1.42 -3.07
CA GLN A 391 30.09 2.46 -3.37
C GLN A 391 29.46 3.80 -3.76
N LYS A 392 28.37 3.78 -4.54
CA LYS A 392 27.60 4.99 -4.84
C LYS A 392 27.05 5.61 -3.56
N PHE A 393 26.53 4.82 -2.64
CA PHE A 393 26.00 5.33 -1.38
C PHE A 393 27.09 5.89 -0.47
N GLU A 394 28.26 5.25 -0.38
CA GLU A 394 29.41 5.81 0.34
C GLU A 394 29.83 7.17 -0.24
N SER A 395 29.84 7.30 -1.57
CA SER A 395 30.14 8.56 -2.26
C SER A 395 29.07 9.62 -1.97
N PHE A 396 27.80 9.25 -2.07
CA PHE A 396 26.65 10.10 -1.75
C PHE A 396 26.73 10.63 -0.31
N VAL A 397 27.02 9.79 0.67
CA VAL A 397 27.18 10.19 2.08
C VAL A 397 28.31 11.23 2.22
N ALA A 398 29.43 11.04 1.53
CA ALA A 398 30.54 11.99 1.56
C ALA A 398 30.20 13.33 0.89
N GLU A 399 29.39 13.32 -0.17
CA GLU A 399 28.93 14.54 -0.84
C GLU A 399 27.91 15.32 -0.01
N VAL A 400 26.94 14.63 0.61
CA VAL A 400 25.98 15.23 1.54
C VAL A 400 26.69 15.83 2.76
N GLU A 401 27.70 15.16 3.31
CA GLU A 401 28.48 15.69 4.43
C GLU A 401 29.20 17.00 4.06
N LYS A 402 29.84 17.05 2.88
CA LYS A 402 30.46 18.29 2.38
C LYS A 402 29.45 19.41 2.17
N ALA A 403 28.27 19.10 1.63
CA ALA A 403 27.20 20.07 1.43
C ALA A 403 26.70 20.63 2.78
N ALA A 404 26.54 19.78 3.79
CA ALA A 404 26.11 20.18 5.13
C ALA A 404 27.14 21.09 5.82
N GLU A 405 28.44 20.77 5.72
CA GLU A 405 29.51 21.63 6.22
C GLU A 405 29.54 22.99 5.50
N GLY A 406 29.34 23.00 4.17
CA GLY A 406 29.24 24.23 3.39
C GLY A 406 28.10 25.14 3.84
N ALA A 407 26.91 24.57 4.04
CA ALA A 407 25.74 25.29 4.53
C ALA A 407 25.93 25.85 5.95
N ALA A 408 26.46 25.05 6.87
CA ALA A 408 26.74 25.48 8.24
C ALA A 408 27.76 26.64 8.30
N ASN A 409 28.78 26.60 7.43
CA ASN A 409 29.74 27.69 7.31
C ASN A 409 29.09 28.98 6.78
N LEU A 410 28.20 28.90 5.79
CA LEU A 410 27.47 30.05 5.26
C LEU A 410 26.55 30.71 6.30
N GLU A 411 25.86 29.91 7.14
CA GLU A 411 25.04 30.43 8.25
C GLU A 411 25.87 31.14 9.31
N LEU A 412 27.10 30.68 9.59
CA LEU A 412 28.04 31.33 10.49
C LEU A 412 28.53 32.70 9.96
N PHE A 413 28.60 32.88 8.63
CA PHE A 413 29.00 34.14 8.01
C PHE A 413 27.84 35.13 7.81
N PHE A 414 26.59 34.67 7.78
CA PHE A 414 25.40 35.52 7.60
C PHE A 414 24.25 35.15 8.56
N PRO A 415 24.39 35.42 9.88
CA PRO A 415 23.31 35.16 10.83
C PRO A 415 22.21 36.22 10.68
N GLY A 416 21.16 35.92 9.91
CA GLY A 416 19.90 36.70 9.95
C GLY A 416 19.37 37.30 8.64
N GLY A 417 19.55 36.64 7.50
CA GLY A 417 18.80 36.98 6.29
C GLY A 417 17.39 36.39 6.30
N ASN A 418 16.45 37.03 6.99
CA ASN A 418 15.03 36.67 6.92
C ASN A 418 14.45 37.15 5.58
N PRO A 419 13.83 36.30 4.73
CA PRO A 419 12.91 36.80 3.71
C PRO A 419 11.62 37.37 4.32
#